data_AF-A0A355BCW6-F1
#
_entry.id   AF-A0A355BCW6-F1
#
_cell.length_a   1.000
_cell.length_b   1.000
_cell.length_c   1.000
_cell.angle_alpha   90.00
_cell.angle_beta   90.00
_cell.angle_gamma   90.00
#
_symmetry.space_group_name_H-M   'P 1'
#
loop_
_entity.id
_entity.type
_entity.pdbx_description
1 polymer ?
#
loop_
_entity_poly.entity_id
_entity_poly.type
_entity_poly.pdbx_seq_one_letter_code
_entity_poly.pdbx_strand_id
1 'polypeptide(L)'
;TYFFDVRSTKADDYYVTITESKKFTEEDGSYHFKKHKIYLYKEDFAAFKEILEEMTDFVLDNKGEEVISERHQRDFKKENFDVDTNSSNTSTSNFTDLSFDDI
;
A
#
# COMPACT_ATOMS: atom_id res chain seq x y z
N THR A 1 -6.45 8.01 0.27
CA THR A 1 -5.00 8.13 0.03
C THR A 1 -4.29 8.07 1.34
N TYR A 2 -3.15 7.38 1.39
CA TYR A 2 -2.36 7.20 2.60
C TYR A 2 -1.03 7.94 2.50
N PHE A 3 -0.60 8.55 3.60
CA PHE A 3 0.67 9.25 3.74
C PHE A 3 1.42 8.69 4.96
N PHE A 4 2.70 8.36 4.79
CA PHE A 4 3.56 7.85 5.83
C PHE A 4 4.76 8.80 5.98
N ASP A 5 4.82 9.50 7.11
CA ASP A 5 5.89 10.44 7.42
C ASP A 5 6.74 9.91 8.58
N VAL A 6 8.06 10.07 8.51
CA VAL A 6 8.96 9.96 9.67
C VAL A 6 9.25 11.36 10.18
N ARG A 7 9.09 11.60 11.49
CA ARG A 7 9.30 12.91 12.12
C ARG A 7 10.13 12.76 13.38
N SER A 8 10.88 13.79 13.75
CA SER A 8 11.62 13.85 15.01
C SER A 8 10.89 14.68 16.07
N THR A 9 11.09 14.31 17.33
CA THR A 9 10.65 15.09 18.49
C THR A 9 11.68 16.17 18.84
N LYS A 10 11.37 17.02 19.81
CA LYS A 10 12.34 18.01 20.33
C LYS A 10 13.57 17.35 20.97
N ALA A 11 13.45 16.09 21.40
CA ALA A 11 14.54 15.31 21.99
C ALA A 11 15.32 14.48 20.95
N ASP A 12 15.09 14.74 19.66
CA ASP A 12 15.73 14.04 18.53
C ASP A 12 15.41 12.54 18.42
N ASP A 13 14.30 12.11 19.05
CA ASP A 13 13.77 10.75 18.82
C ASP A 13 12.76 10.73 17.68
N TYR A 14 12.70 9.61 16.95
CA TYR A 14 11.87 9.46 15.76
C TYR A 14 10.52 8.80 16.06
N TYR A 15 9.47 9.28 15.40
CA TYR A 15 8.13 8.71 15.41
C TYR A 15 7.54 8.70 14.00
N VAL A 16 6.58 7.81 13.75
CA VAL A 16 5.89 7.70 12.47
C VAL A 16 4.52 8.39 12.56
N THR A 17 4.16 9.14 11.53
CA THR A 17 2.79 9.66 11.36
C THR A 17 2.15 9.00 10.15
N ILE A 18 1.02 8.34 10.36
CA ILE A 18 0.22 7.75 9.28
C ILE A 18 -1.02 8.62 9.10
N THR A 19 -1.26 9.11 7.89
CA THR A 19 -2.44 9.92 7.58
C THR A 19 -3.24 9.29 6.44
N GLU A 20 -4.50 8.99 6.68
CA GLU A 20 -5.47 8.71 5.62
C GLU A 20 -6.22 10.00 5.28
N SER A 21 -6.22 10.40 4.01
CA SER A 21 -7.14 11.41 3.48
C SER A 21 -8.24 10.74 2.67
N LYS A 22 -9.47 10.87 3.16
CA LYS A 22 -10.68 10.34 2.53
C LYS A 22 -11.53 11.50 2.03
N LYS A 23 -11.92 11.43 0.74
CA LYS A 23 -12.86 12.34 0.12
C LYS A 23 -14.28 11.88 0.48
N PHE A 24 -15.08 12.79 0.99
CA PHE A 24 -16.51 12.63 1.24
C PHE A 24 -17.25 13.47 0.21
N THR A 25 -18.24 12.86 -0.42
CA THR A 25 -19.14 13.55 -1.35
C THR A 25 -20.52 13.50 -0.71
N GLU A 26 -21.13 14.67 -0.57
CA GLU A 26 -22.47 14.83 0.00
C GLU A 26 -23.53 14.60 -1.09
N GLU A 27 -24.78 14.43 -0.68
CA GLU A 27 -25.91 14.22 -1.60
C GLU A 27 -26.15 15.41 -2.55
N ASP A 28 -25.75 16.62 -2.15
CA ASP A 28 -25.83 17.83 -2.97
C ASP A 28 -24.70 17.97 -4.00
N GLY A 29 -23.79 16.98 -4.07
CA GLY A 29 -22.65 16.96 -4.98
C GLY A 29 -21.44 17.76 -4.50
N SER A 30 -21.53 18.46 -3.37
CA SER A 30 -20.37 19.05 -2.71
C SER A 30 -19.42 17.96 -2.20
N TYR A 31 -18.14 18.31 -2.03
CA TYR A 31 -17.16 17.37 -1.48
C TYR A 31 -16.22 18.04 -0.50
N HIS A 32 -15.78 17.26 0.49
CA HIS A 32 -14.76 17.67 1.44
C HIS A 32 -13.76 16.53 1.69
N PHE A 33 -12.58 16.84 2.23
CA PHE A 33 -11.59 15.84 2.60
C PHE A 33 -11.48 15.75 4.12
N LYS A 34 -11.68 14.56 4.67
CA LYS A 34 -11.39 14.28 6.09
C LYS A 34 -10.06 13.58 6.19
N LYS A 35 -9.23 14.02 7.14
CA LYS A 35 -7.95 13.40 7.45
C LYS A 35 -8.07 12.61 8.75
N HIS A 36 -7.70 11.35 8.71
CA HIS A 36 -7.49 10.52 9.89
C HIS A 36 -5.99 10.41 10.10
N LYS A 37 -5.50 10.73 11.30
CA LYS A 37 -4.07 10.77 11.60
C LYS A 37 -3.76 9.93 12.83
N ILE A 38 -2.75 9.07 12.71
CA ILE A 38 -2.21 8.24 13.77
C ILE A 38 -0.77 8.69 14.02
N TYR A 39 -0.41 8.82 15.29
CA TYR A 39 0.97 9.03 15.74
C TYR A 39 1.43 7.72 16.38
N LEU A 40 2.50 7.15 15.85
CA LEU A 40 3.09 5.92 16.35
C LEU A 40 4.47 6.25 16.91
N TYR A 41 4.67 6.02 18.20
CA TYR A 41 5.94 6.21 18.88
C TYR A 41 6.73 4.90 18.92
N LYS A 42 8.03 5.02 19.18
CA LYS A 42 9.03 3.98 18.98
C LYS A 42 8.79 2.74 19.86
N GLU A 43 8.27 2.94 21.06
CA GLU A 43 7.91 1.89 22.01
C GLU A 43 6.88 0.90 21.46
N ASP A 44 6.01 1.36 20.56
CA ASP A 44 4.89 0.58 20.04
C ASP A 44 5.19 -0.04 18.66
N PHE A 45 6.36 0.25 18.06
CA PHE A 45 6.67 -0.18 16.68
C PHE A 45 6.60 -1.69 16.49
N ALA A 46 7.17 -2.45 17.44
CA ALA A 46 7.20 -3.90 17.35
C ALA A 46 5.79 -4.50 17.41
N ALA A 47 5.02 -4.13 18.45
CA ALA A 47 3.67 -4.63 18.65
C ALA A 47 2.72 -4.21 17.53
N PHE A 48 2.80 -2.95 17.08
CA PHE A 48 1.98 -2.46 15.98
C PHE A 48 2.28 -3.20 14.67
N LYS A 49 3.56 -3.46 14.37
CA LYS A 49 3.95 -4.22 13.18
C LYS A 49 3.40 -5.64 13.22
N GLU A 50 3.60 -6.33 14.33
CA GLU A 50 3.15 -7.72 14.52
C GLU A 50 1.64 -7.86 14.34
N ILE A 51 0.86 -7.00 15.02
CA ILE A 51 -0.60 -7.02 14.91
C ILE A 51 -1.03 -6.65 13.49
N LEU A 52 -0.38 -5.66 12.85
CA LEU A 52 -0.73 -5.28 11.48
C LEU A 52 -0.50 -6.44 10.52
N GLU A 53 0.63 -7.12 10.63
CA GLU A 53 1.01 -8.29 9.83
C GLU A 53 0.01 -9.44 10.00
N GLU A 54 -0.28 -9.82 11.25
CA GLU A 54 -1.27 -10.86 11.57
C GLU A 54 -2.65 -10.55 10.96
N MET A 55 -3.11 -9.30 11.10
CA MET A 55 -4.42 -8.89 10.60
C MET A 55 -4.46 -8.85 9.07
N THR A 56 -3.38 -8.43 8.40
CA THR A 56 -3.31 -8.44 6.94
C THR A 56 -3.26 -9.87 6.40
N ASP A 57 -2.46 -10.73 7.01
CA ASP A 57 -2.31 -12.13 6.60
C ASP A 57 -3.64 -12.87 6.76
N PHE A 58 -4.32 -12.67 7.90
CA PHE A 58 -5.64 -13.24 8.12
C PHE A 58 -6.64 -12.85 7.01
N VAL A 59 -6.64 -11.60 6.56
CA VAL A 59 -7.52 -11.15 5.48
C VAL A 59 -7.16 -11.83 4.16
N LEU A 60 -5.87 -11.92 3.82
CA LEU A 60 -5.39 -12.55 2.60
C LEU A 60 -5.68 -14.05 2.56
N ASP A 61 -5.44 -14.76 3.65
CA ASP A 61 -5.69 -16.21 3.73
C ASP A 61 -7.17 -16.56 3.56
N ASN A 62 -8.08 -15.69 4.04
CA ASN A 62 -9.52 -15.96 4.03
C ASN A 62 -10.25 -15.43 2.79
N LYS A 63 -9.76 -14.36 2.17
CA LYS A 63 -10.43 -13.67 1.05
C LYS A 63 -9.60 -13.60 -0.22
N GLY A 64 -8.35 -14.06 -0.19
CA GLY A 64 -7.40 -13.89 -1.28
C GLY A 64 -7.02 -12.44 -1.49
N GLU A 65 -6.27 -12.20 -2.56
CA GLU A 65 -5.85 -10.85 -2.96
C GLU A 65 -6.90 -10.09 -3.80
N GLU A 66 -8.11 -10.64 -3.94
CA GLU A 66 -9.14 -10.04 -4.77
C GLU A 66 -9.72 -8.77 -4.11
N VAL A 67 -9.47 -7.61 -4.72
CA VAL A 67 -9.97 -6.32 -4.24
C VAL A 67 -11.31 -5.98 -4.88
N ILE A 68 -12.41 -6.24 -4.17
CA ILE A 68 -13.76 -5.80 -4.56
C ILE A 68 -14.06 -4.41 -4.00
N SER A 69 -13.66 -3.35 -4.71
CA SER A 69 -14.00 -1.98 -4.33
C SER A 69 -14.73 -1.25 -5.45
N GLU A 70 -15.65 -0.35 -5.13
CA GLU A 70 -16.35 0.49 -6.13
C GLU A 70 -15.40 1.36 -6.97
N ARG A 71 -14.18 1.62 -6.49
CA ARG A 71 -13.11 2.30 -7.22
C ARG A 71 -12.35 1.40 -8.19
N HIS A 72 -12.40 0.09 -8.01
CA HIS A 72 -11.83 -0.93 -8.90
C HIS A 72 -12.98 -1.65 -9.62
N GLN A 73 -13.56 -1.05 -10.65
CA GLN A 73 -14.67 -1.68 -11.37
C GLN A 73 -14.21 -2.80 -12.31
N ARG A 74 -14.78 -3.99 -12.05
CA ARG A 74 -15.23 -5.09 -12.92
C ARG A 74 -14.30 -5.86 -13.86
N ASP A 75 -13.10 -5.42 -14.19
CA ASP A 75 -12.23 -6.16 -15.13
C ASP A 75 -10.79 -6.34 -14.64
N PHE A 76 -10.56 -6.44 -13.32
CA PHE A 76 -9.23 -6.76 -12.81
C PHE A 76 -8.89 -8.24 -13.07
N LYS A 77 -8.30 -8.52 -14.24
CA LYS A 77 -7.61 -9.78 -14.48
C LYS A 77 -6.25 -9.73 -13.77
N LYS A 78 -6.14 -10.45 -12.66
CA LYS A 78 -4.85 -10.81 -12.08
C LYS A 78 -4.15 -11.72 -13.08
N GLU A 79 -3.17 -11.21 -13.84
CA GLU A 79 -2.22 -12.10 -14.51
C GLU A 79 -1.38 -12.73 -13.40
N ASN A 80 -1.68 -14.00 -13.11
CA ASN A 80 -0.84 -14.83 -12.27
C ASN A 80 0.50 -15.02 -13.01
N PHE A 81 1.50 -14.22 -12.65
CA PHE A 81 2.88 -14.61 -12.90
C PHE A 81 3.25 -15.67 -11.86
N ASP A 82 2.86 -16.91 -12.12
CA ASP A 82 3.47 -18.08 -11.49
C ASP A 82 4.95 -18.08 -11.92
N VAL A 83 5.81 -17.49 -11.08
CA VAL A 83 7.26 -17.65 -11.21
C VAL A 83 7.58 -19.04 -10.70
N ASP A 84 7.58 -20.01 -11.61
CA ASP A 84 8.17 -21.32 -11.44
C ASP A 84 9.63 -21.15 -10.98
N THR A 85 9.84 -21.20 -9.67
CA THR A 85 11.17 -21.20 -9.07
C THR A 85 11.71 -22.61 -9.13
N ASN A 86 12.22 -23.03 -10.30
CA ASN A 86 13.12 -24.16 -10.44
C ASN A 86 13.87 -24.11 -11.78
N SER A 87 14.99 -23.39 -11.82
CA SER A 87 16.28 -23.89 -12.35
C SER A 87 17.32 -22.77 -12.48
N SER A 88 18.40 -22.95 -11.72
CA SER A 88 19.80 -22.56 -11.97
C SER A 88 20.15 -21.67 -13.18
N ASN A 89 20.91 -20.60 -12.87
CA ASN A 89 21.99 -19.97 -13.65
C ASN A 89 21.79 -19.78 -15.16
N THR A 90 21.75 -18.52 -15.61
CA THR A 90 22.62 -17.94 -16.67
C THR A 90 22.25 -16.46 -16.93
N SER A 91 23.24 -15.59 -16.70
CA SER A 91 23.55 -14.34 -17.42
C SER A 91 22.51 -13.23 -17.64
N THR A 92 22.87 -12.07 -17.07
CA THR A 92 22.55 -10.69 -17.48
C THR A 92 22.35 -10.49 -18.99
N SER A 93 21.12 -10.12 -19.39
CA SER A 93 20.82 -9.13 -20.43
C SER A 93 19.32 -9.15 -20.71
N ASN A 94 18.62 -8.05 -20.43
CA ASN A 94 17.51 -7.49 -21.22
C ASN A 94 16.75 -6.48 -20.35
N PHE A 95 17.38 -5.31 -20.20
CA PHE A 95 16.66 -4.07 -19.89
C PHE A 95 15.79 -3.78 -21.11
N THR A 96 14.46 -3.77 -20.93
CA THR A 96 13.50 -3.52 -21.99
C THR A 96 13.69 -2.11 -22.55
N ASP A 97 14.12 -2.06 -23.81
CA ASP A 97 14.29 -0.87 -24.62
C ASP A 97 12.90 -0.25 -24.88
N LEU A 98 12.61 0.88 -24.23
CA LEU A 98 11.38 1.64 -24.42
C LEU A 98 11.64 2.70 -25.50
N SER A 99 11.15 2.48 -26.72
CA SER A 99 11.17 3.47 -27.80
C SER A 99 10.05 4.50 -27.62
N PHE A 100 10.41 5.76 -27.43
CA PHE A 100 9.48 6.90 -27.36
C PHE A 100 9.43 7.64 -28.70
N ASP A 101 8.80 7.04 -29.71
CA ASP A 101 8.55 7.70 -31.01
C ASP A 101 7.07 8.08 -31.22
N ASP A 102 6.21 7.95 -30.20
CA ASP A 102 4.80 8.40 -30.27
C ASP A 102 4.28 8.92 -28.91
N ILE A 103 4.87 9.99 -28.36
CA ILE A 103 4.18 10.89 -27.41
C ILE A 103 4.60 12.35 -27.52
#